data_AF-A0A060Q580-F1
#
_entry.id   AF-A0A060Q580-F1
#
_cell.length_a   1.000
_cell.length_b   1.000
_cell.length_c   1.000
_cell.angle_alpha   90.00
_cell.angle_beta   90.00
_cell.angle_gamma   90.00
#
_symmetry.space_group_name_H-M   'P 1'
#
loop_
_entity.id
_entity.type
_entity.pdbx_description
1 polymer ?
#
loop_
_entity_poly.entity_id
_entity_poly.type
_entity_poly.pdbx_seq_one_letter_code
_entity_poly.pdbx_strand_id
1 'polypeptide(L)'
;YKPNKPKQLFCRTNYRLAVHEDGTVYGTEDINDVYSSLIIEAQRRSYVSIRGVKSKLYVCVNGTGEIYGSRHMGKHCFFQENIERNFFNSYAFTMPNPENGSRRRRNRRTVYLTINNNGVTKLTRARGLKKAQFITLVPPPKLL
;
A
#
# COMPACT_ATOMS: atom_id res chain seq x y z
N TYR A 1 4.55 13.86 21.31
CA TYR A 1 4.10 13.07 20.14
C TYR A 1 4.44 13.85 18.89
N LYS A 2 5.23 13.31 17.95
CA LYS A 2 5.49 13.98 16.66
C LYS A 2 4.37 13.60 15.68
N PRO A 3 3.69 14.55 15.03
CA PRO A 3 2.66 14.23 14.04
C PRO A 3 3.28 13.45 12.87
N ASN A 4 2.53 12.48 12.33
CA ASN A 4 2.98 11.75 11.15
C ASN A 4 3.04 12.72 9.97
N LYS A 5 4.23 12.85 9.39
CA LYS A 5 4.46 13.75 8.25
C LYS A 5 4.02 13.07 6.93
N PRO A 6 3.46 13.84 5.98
CA PRO A 6 3.19 13.34 4.64
C PRO A 6 4.42 12.74 3.95
N LYS A 7 4.18 11.71 3.15
CA LYS A 7 5.13 10.86 2.45
C LYS A 7 4.60 10.52 1.06
N GLN A 8 5.48 10.23 0.12
CA GLN A 8 5.13 9.56 -1.14
C GLN A 8 5.70 8.15 -1.13
N LEU A 9 4.90 7.15 -1.53
CA LEU A 9 5.37 5.79 -1.75
C LEU A 9 5.74 5.61 -3.22
N PHE A 10 7.02 5.72 -3.53
CA PHE A 10 7.55 5.56 -4.88
C PHE A 10 7.91 4.10 -5.14
N CYS A 11 7.26 3.47 -6.11
CA CYS A 11 7.54 2.12 -6.57
C CYS A 11 8.71 2.11 -7.55
N ARG A 12 9.52 1.05 -7.57
CA ARG A 12 10.63 0.88 -8.55
C ARG A 12 10.17 0.74 -10.01
N THR A 13 8.86 0.78 -10.26
CA THR A 13 8.27 0.87 -11.61
C THR A 13 8.06 2.31 -12.08
N ASN A 14 8.61 3.30 -11.37
CA ASN A 14 8.53 4.74 -11.65
C ASN A 14 7.18 5.41 -11.34
N TYR A 15 6.33 4.74 -10.56
CA TYR A 15 5.04 5.27 -10.14
C TYR A 15 5.00 5.56 -8.64
N ARG A 16 4.21 6.55 -8.23
CA ARG A 16 3.84 6.83 -6.84
C ARG A 16 2.47 6.26 -6.57
N LEU A 17 2.29 5.61 -5.42
CA LEU A 17 0.96 5.17 -5.02
C LEU A 17 0.07 6.39 -4.76
N ALA A 18 -1.11 6.42 -5.37
CA ALA A 18 -2.13 7.43 -5.20
C ALA A 18 -3.48 6.78 -4.83
N VAL A 19 -4.21 7.42 -3.92
CA VAL A 19 -5.56 6.99 -3.51
C VAL A 19 -6.53 8.14 -3.68
N HIS A 20 -7.43 7.99 -4.64
CA HIS A 20 -8.31 9.05 -5.13
C HIS A 20 -9.60 9.12 -4.32
N GLU A 21 -10.31 10.24 -4.42
CA GLU A 21 -11.56 10.49 -3.68
C GLU A 21 -12.70 9.52 -4.05
N ASP A 22 -12.67 8.97 -5.26
CA ASP A 22 -13.61 7.95 -5.75
C ASP A 22 -13.31 6.54 -5.21
N GLY A 23 -12.22 6.37 -4.44
CA GLY A 23 -11.80 5.09 -3.89
C GLY A 23 -10.90 4.28 -4.81
N THR A 24 -10.54 4.79 -5.99
CA THR A 24 -9.55 4.13 -6.84
C THR A 24 -8.14 4.27 -6.26
N VAL A 25 -7.34 3.23 -6.44
CA VAL A 25 -5.93 3.20 -6.00
C VAL A 25 -5.08 2.83 -7.20
N TYR A 26 -4.27 3.75 -7.69
CA TYR A 26 -3.40 3.53 -8.83
C TYR A 26 -2.03 4.19 -8.64
N GLY A 27 -1.13 3.91 -9.57
CA GLY A 27 0.19 4.50 -9.65
C GLY A 27 0.19 5.73 -10.57
N THR A 28 0.71 6.85 -10.09
CA THR A 28 0.88 8.09 -10.85
C THR A 28 2.35 8.40 -11.09
N GLU A 29 2.72 8.84 -12.29
CA GLU A 29 4.08 9.31 -12.58
C GLU A 29 4.28 10.76 -12.11
N ASP A 30 3.18 11.52 -11.98
CA ASP A 30 3.22 12.92 -11.57
C ASP A 30 3.66 13.04 -10.10
N ILE A 31 4.82 13.66 -9.91
CA ILE A 31 5.36 13.97 -8.57
C ILE A 31 4.45 14.92 -7.79
N ASN A 32 3.59 15.65 -8.47
CA ASN A 32 2.72 16.68 -7.93
C ASN A 32 1.27 16.24 -7.74
N ASP A 33 0.96 14.98 -7.99
CA ASP A 33 -0.37 14.44 -7.80
C ASP A 33 -0.76 14.55 -6.31
N VAL A 34 -1.80 15.34 -6.03
CA VAL A 34 -2.31 15.59 -4.68
C VAL A 34 -2.78 14.32 -3.97
N TYR A 35 -3.19 13.29 -4.72
CA TYR A 35 -3.64 12.00 -4.18
C TYR A 35 -2.49 11.06 -3.84
N SER A 36 -1.26 11.39 -4.25
CA SER A 36 -0.04 10.66 -3.91
C SER A 36 0.59 11.09 -2.57
N SER A 37 0.05 12.12 -1.92
CA SER A 37 0.47 12.53 -0.57
C SER A 37 -0.20 11.62 0.47
N LEU A 38 0.61 10.84 1.18
CA LEU A 38 0.17 9.77 2.06
C LEU A 38 0.70 9.94 3.49
N ILE A 39 -0.12 9.55 4.45
CA ILE A 39 0.30 9.28 5.82
C ILE A 39 0.48 7.76 5.97
N ILE A 40 1.66 7.34 6.43
CA ILE A 40 1.96 5.96 6.79
C ILE A 40 1.99 5.89 8.31
N GLU A 41 1.00 5.22 8.90
CA GLU A 41 0.81 5.19 10.35
C GLU A 41 1.12 3.81 10.89
N ALA A 42 2.03 3.72 11.87
CA ALA A 42 2.30 2.48 12.57
C ALA A 42 1.10 2.10 13.43
N GLN A 43 0.52 0.92 13.17
CA GLN A 43 -0.63 0.38 13.89
C GLN A 43 -0.19 -0.59 15.00
N ARG A 44 0.85 -1.38 14.72
CA ARG A 44 1.51 -2.30 15.66
C ARG A 44 2.88 -2.68 15.10
N ARG A 45 3.65 -3.54 15.79
CA ARG A 45 4.99 -3.95 15.35
C ARG A 45 5.00 -4.40 13.88
N SER A 46 5.65 -3.59 13.03
CA SER A 46 5.78 -3.80 11.58
C SER A 46 4.49 -3.76 10.76
N TYR A 47 3.34 -3.38 11.33
CA TYR A 47 2.11 -3.17 10.57
C TYR A 47 1.81 -1.68 10.46
N VAL A 48 1.46 -1.27 9.25
CA VAL A 48 1.10 0.10 8.92
C VAL A 48 -0.27 0.16 8.26
N SER A 49 -0.92 1.31 8.41
CA SER A 49 -1.98 1.75 7.50
C SER A 49 -1.42 2.83 6.58
N ILE A 50 -1.91 2.87 5.35
CA ILE A 50 -1.54 3.87 4.35
C ILE A 50 -2.79 4.69 4.04
N ARG A 51 -2.75 6.00 4.30
CA ARG A 51 -3.90 6.90 4.17
C ARG A 51 -3.59 8.08 3.26
N GLY A 52 -4.46 8.40 2.31
CA GLY A 52 -4.37 9.62 1.52
C GLY A 52 -4.60 10.88 2.35
N VAL A 53 -3.73 11.88 2.21
CA VAL A 53 -3.89 13.19 2.86
C VAL A 53 -5.08 13.93 2.28
N LYS A 54 -5.20 13.97 0.95
CA LYS A 54 -6.29 14.67 0.24
C LYS A 54 -7.61 13.90 0.36
N SER A 55 -7.64 12.65 -0.11
CA SER A 55 -8.86 11.83 -0.15
C SER A 55 -9.36 11.36 1.22
N LYS A 56 -8.50 11.39 2.25
CA LYS A 56 -8.76 10.87 3.60
C LYS A 56 -9.04 9.36 3.65
N LEU A 57 -8.90 8.64 2.53
CA LEU A 57 -9.14 7.21 2.43
C LEU A 57 -7.91 6.39 2.79
N TYR A 58 -8.13 5.24 3.39
CA TYR A 58 -7.13 4.20 3.64
C TYR A 58 -7.05 3.27 2.44
N VAL A 59 -5.83 2.88 2.05
CA VAL A 59 -5.62 1.79 1.09
C VAL A 59 -5.99 0.48 1.78
N CYS A 60 -6.86 -0.31 1.17
CA CYS A 60 -7.38 -1.55 1.73
C CYS A 60 -7.48 -2.64 0.65
N VAL A 61 -7.63 -3.89 1.08
CA VAL A 61 -7.75 -5.08 0.24
C VAL A 61 -9.01 -5.85 0.60
N ASN A 62 -9.88 -6.11 -0.38
CA ASN A 62 -11.11 -6.85 -0.15
C ASN A 62 -10.88 -8.38 -0.16
N GLY A 63 -11.95 -9.16 0.02
CA GLY A 63 -11.86 -10.63 0.06
C GLY A 63 -11.40 -11.27 -1.26
N THR A 64 -11.59 -10.61 -2.40
CA THR A 64 -11.18 -11.09 -3.72
C THR A 64 -9.74 -10.71 -4.06
N GLY A 65 -9.14 -9.77 -3.32
CA GLY A 65 -7.77 -9.30 -3.50
C GLY A 65 -7.66 -8.02 -4.33
N GLU A 66 -8.77 -7.31 -4.54
CA GLU A 66 -8.78 -5.99 -5.16
C GLU A 66 -8.37 -4.92 -4.14
N ILE A 67 -7.60 -3.95 -4.62
CA ILE A 67 -7.12 -2.82 -3.82
C ILE A 67 -8.09 -1.67 -4.03
N TYR A 68 -8.50 -1.03 -2.93
CA TYR A 68 -9.46 0.08 -2.96
C TYR A 68 -9.22 1.06 -1.81
N GLY A 69 -9.77 2.25 -1.93
CA GLY A 69 -9.80 3.28 -0.88
C GLY A 69 -11.03 3.13 0.02
N SER A 70 -10.84 3.16 1.33
CA SER A 70 -11.92 3.09 2.33
C SER A 70 -11.85 4.26 3.32
N ARG A 71 -13.01 4.83 3.69
CA ARG A 71 -13.10 5.80 4.79
C ARG A 71 -12.88 5.15 6.16
N HIS A 72 -13.20 3.86 6.28
CA HIS A 72 -13.15 3.12 7.53
C HIS A 72 -11.89 2.28 7.60
N MET A 73 -11.08 2.53 8.62
CA MET A 73 -9.91 1.71 8.92
C MET A 73 -10.36 0.37 9.52
N GLY A 74 -9.81 -0.72 9.00
CA GLY A 74 -10.07 -2.07 9.50
C GLY A 74 -8.94 -3.04 9.15
N LYS A 75 -9.12 -4.31 9.49
CA LYS A 75 -8.11 -5.37 9.25
C LYS A 75 -7.70 -5.49 7.77
N HIS A 76 -8.60 -5.14 6.86
CA HIS A 76 -8.40 -5.09 5.42
C HIS A 76 -7.43 -4.00 4.95
N CYS A 77 -7.08 -3.05 5.81
CA CYS A 77 -6.23 -1.90 5.49
C CYS A 77 -4.84 -1.98 6.14
N PHE A 78 -4.53 -3.11 6.78
CA PHE A 78 -3.26 -3.30 7.48
C PHE A 78 -2.28 -4.06 6.59
N PHE A 79 -1.14 -3.42 6.34
CA PHE A 79 -0.02 -4.00 5.62
C PHE A 79 1.13 -4.22 6.58
N GLN A 80 1.77 -5.39 6.50
CA GLN A 80 3.04 -5.63 7.16
C GLN A 80 4.15 -5.00 6.30
N GLU A 81 4.77 -3.94 6.80
CA GLU A 81 5.94 -3.30 6.21
C GLU A 81 7.19 -4.11 6.52
N ASN A 82 7.94 -4.49 5.48
CA ASN A 82 9.22 -5.16 5.62
C ASN A 82 10.29 -4.43 4.81
N ILE A 83 11.50 -4.32 5.37
CA ILE A 83 12.67 -3.83 4.65
C ILE A 83 13.29 -5.01 3.88
N GLU A 84 13.50 -4.82 2.58
CA GLU A 84 14.18 -5.77 1.70
C GLU A 84 15.71 -5.62 1.78
N ARG A 85 16.43 -6.63 1.27
CA ARG A 85 17.91 -6.62 1.24
C ARG A 85 18.51 -5.44 0.46
N ASN A 86 17.75 -4.86 -0.45
CA ASN A 86 18.15 -3.69 -1.24
C ASN A 86 17.64 -2.36 -0.65
N PHE A 87 17.23 -2.34 0.62
CA PHE A 87 16.74 -1.17 1.36
C PHE A 87 15.41 -0.57 0.87
N PHE A 88 14.72 -1.24 -0.06
CA PHE A 88 13.34 -0.92 -0.39
C PHE A 88 12.39 -1.56 0.62
N ASN A 89 11.22 -0.96 0.81
CA ASN A 89 10.13 -1.54 1.57
C ASN A 89 9.23 -2.41 0.69
N SER A 90 8.66 -3.45 1.27
CA SER A 90 7.50 -4.16 0.72
C SER A 90 6.33 -4.09 1.71
N TYR A 91 5.12 -4.02 1.16
CA TYR A 91 3.88 -3.94 1.94
C TYR A 91 3.07 -5.21 1.74
N ALA A 92 3.10 -6.09 2.73
CA ALA A 92 2.48 -7.41 2.67
C ALA A 92 1.08 -7.43 3.30
N PHE A 93 0.10 -7.99 2.60
CA PHE A 93 -1.25 -8.24 3.08
C PHE A 93 -1.47 -9.75 3.25
N THR A 94 -2.10 -10.16 4.36
CA THR A 94 -2.48 -11.55 4.58
C THR A 94 -3.93 -11.74 4.18
N MET A 95 -4.18 -12.46 3.07
CA MET A 95 -5.55 -12.74 2.64
C MET A 95 -6.31 -13.57 3.70
N PRO A 96 -7.60 -13.29 3.92
CA PRO A 96 -8.45 -14.12 4.78
C PRO A 96 -8.58 -15.53 4.21
N ASN A 97 -8.89 -16.49 5.09
CA ASN A 97 -9.20 -17.84 4.64
C ASN A 97 -10.54 -17.84 3.89
N PRO A 98 -10.67 -18.60 2.79
CA PRO A 98 -11.96 -18.81 2.16
C PRO A 98 -12.88 -19.57 3.12
N GLU A 99 -14.16 -19.18 3.16
CA GLU A 99 -15.16 -19.70 4.10
C GLU A 99 -15.32 -21.23 4.04
N ASN A 100 -15.02 -21.86 2.90
CA ASN A 100 -15.19 -23.31 2.66
C ASN A 100 -13.89 -24.11 2.51
N GLY A 101 -12.74 -23.60 2.96
CA GLY A 101 -11.42 -24.21 2.73
C GLY A 101 -10.82 -24.96 3.92
N SER A 102 -10.33 -26.19 3.70
CA SER A 102 -9.61 -26.99 4.70
C SER A 102 -8.39 -26.26 5.29
N ARG A 103 -8.24 -26.33 6.62
CA ARG A 103 -7.24 -25.66 7.48
C ARG A 103 -5.76 -25.99 7.19
N ARG A 104 -5.44 -26.66 6.07
CA ARG A 104 -4.16 -27.36 5.83
C ARG A 104 -3.15 -26.64 4.93
N ARG A 105 -3.20 -25.31 4.80
CA ARG A 105 -2.08 -24.51 4.24
C ARG A 105 -1.74 -23.34 5.15
N ARG A 106 -0.96 -23.61 6.20
CA ARG A 106 -0.46 -22.62 7.19
C ARG A 106 0.49 -21.56 6.60
N ASN A 107 1.00 -21.76 5.38
CA ASN A 107 1.59 -20.66 4.62
C ASN A 107 0.45 -19.78 4.10
N ARG A 108 0.00 -18.92 5.03
CA ARG A 108 -0.87 -17.76 4.84
C ARG A 108 -0.67 -17.20 3.44
N ARG A 109 -1.77 -16.95 2.73
CA ARG A 109 -1.79 -16.36 1.38
C ARG A 109 -1.32 -14.90 1.45
N THR A 110 -0.07 -14.70 1.86
CA THR A 110 0.59 -13.41 1.92
C THR A 110 0.81 -12.95 0.49
N VAL A 111 0.29 -11.78 0.21
CA VAL A 111 0.43 -11.08 -1.06
C VAL A 111 1.02 -9.71 -0.79
N TYR A 112 1.62 -9.10 -1.80
CA TYR A 112 2.32 -7.84 -1.70
C TYR A 112 1.61 -6.81 -2.56
N LEU A 113 1.44 -5.60 -2.04
CA LEU A 113 1.02 -4.43 -2.80
C LEU A 113 2.01 -4.23 -3.95
N THR A 114 1.49 -4.04 -5.17
CA THR A 114 2.33 -3.77 -6.35
C THR A 114 1.77 -2.68 -7.22
N ILE A 115 2.64 -2.01 -7.97
CA ILE A 115 2.28 -1.13 -9.08
C ILE A 115 2.97 -1.64 -10.34
N ASN A 116 2.20 -2.05 -11.33
CA ASN A 116 2.73 -2.53 -12.61
C ASN A 116 3.32 -1.37 -13.44
N ASN A 117 4.02 -1.70 -14.54
CA ASN A 117 4.64 -0.70 -15.43
C ASN A 117 3.63 0.21 -16.16
N ASN A 118 2.33 -0.07 -16.04
CA ASN A 118 1.23 0.74 -16.59
C ASN A 118 0.46 1.49 -15.49
N GLY A 119 1.03 1.63 -14.29
CA GLY A 119 0.38 2.31 -13.15
C GLY A 119 -0.71 1.50 -12.44
N VAL A 120 -1.15 0.35 -12.99
CA VAL A 120 -2.21 -0.44 -12.35
C VAL A 120 -1.70 -1.09 -11.06
N THR A 121 -2.44 -0.89 -9.96
CA THR A 121 -2.14 -1.55 -8.68
C THR A 121 -2.72 -2.96 -8.65
N LYS A 122 -1.94 -3.93 -8.17
CA LYS A 122 -2.37 -5.32 -8.00
C LYS A 122 -1.70 -5.95 -6.79
N LEU A 123 -2.20 -7.12 -6.40
CA LEU A 123 -1.53 -7.97 -5.43
C LEU A 123 -0.80 -9.12 -6.12
N THR A 124 0.39 -9.47 -5.62
CA THR A 124 1.14 -10.65 -6.09
C THR A 124 1.74 -11.43 -4.93
N ARG A 125 2.07 -12.70 -5.12
CA ARG A 125 2.82 -13.50 -4.13
C ARG A 125 4.33 -13.27 -4.19
N ALA A 126 4.82 -12.65 -5.26
CA ALA A 126 6.25 -12.45 -5.50
C ALA A 126 6.76 -11.14 -4.86
N ARG A 127 7.45 -11.27 -3.73
CA ARG A 127 8.02 -10.17 -2.93
C ARG A 127 9.17 -9.42 -3.60
N GLY A 128 10.08 -10.13 -4.29
CA GLY A 128 11.35 -9.58 -4.79
C GLY A 128 11.26 -8.81 -6.11
N LEU A 129 10.06 -8.59 -6.65
CA LEU A 129 9.88 -7.92 -7.93
C LEU A 129 9.98 -6.41 -7.76
N LYS A 130 10.52 -5.71 -8.77
CA LYS A 130 10.57 -4.22 -8.79
C LYS A 130 9.18 -3.61 -8.48
N LYS A 131 8.12 -4.17 -9.06
CA LYS A 131 6.74 -3.74 -8.83
C LYS A 131 6.23 -3.89 -7.40
N ALA A 132 6.89 -4.66 -6.54
CA ALA A 132 6.53 -4.86 -5.13
C ALA A 132 7.45 -4.10 -4.16
N GLN A 133 8.36 -3.28 -4.69
CA GLN A 133 9.40 -2.59 -3.94
C GLN A 133 9.17 -1.09 -4.00
N PHE A 134 9.13 -0.49 -2.82
CA PHE A 134 8.79 0.92 -2.62
C PHE A 134 9.88 1.62 -1.81
N ILE A 135 10.08 2.89 -2.06
CA ILE A 135 10.84 3.77 -1.18
C ILE A 135 9.96 4.92 -0.75
N THR A 136 10.10 5.30 0.51
CA THR A 136 9.38 6.42 1.09
C THR A 136 10.13 7.71 0.77
N LEU A 137 9.49 8.61 0.03
CA LEU A 137 10.04 9.93 -0.31
C LEU A 137 9.33 11.02 0.48
N VAL A 138 9.99 12.17 0.61
CA VAL A 138 9.37 13.40 1.09
C VAL A 138 8.58 14.02 -0.07
N PRO A 139 7.29 14.33 0.09
CA PRO A 139 6.51 14.98 -0.95
C PRO A 139 7.05 16.38 -1.26
N PRO A 140 6.81 16.93 -2.47
CA PRO A 140 7.04 18.33 -2.75
C PRO A 140 6.32 19.24 -1.75
N PRO A 141 6.84 20.45 -1.43
CA PRO A 141 6.27 21.35 -0.43
C PRO A 141 4.77 21.64 -0.60
N LYS A 142 4.27 21.69 -1.83
CA LYS A 142 2.85 21.91 -2.15
C LYS A 142 1.91 20.75 -1.78
N LEU A 143 2.47 19.59 -1.42
CA LEU A 143 1.74 18.38 -1.02
C LEU A 143 1.85 18.08 0.49
N LEU A 144 2.56 18.94 1.25
CA LEU A 144 2.75 18.80 2.70
C LEU A 144 1.56 19.33 3.50
#